data_AF-A0A537NXF4-F1
#
_entry.id   AF-A0A537NXF4-F1
#
_cell.length_a   1.000
_cell.length_b   1.000
_cell.length_c   1.000
_cell.angle_alpha   90.00
_cell.angle_beta   90.00
_cell.angle_gamma   90.00
#
_symmetry.space_group_name_H-M   'P 1'
#
loop_
_entity.id
_entity.type
_entity.pdbx_description
1 polymer ?
#
loop_
_entity_poly.entity_id
_entity_poly.type
_entity_poly.pdbx_seq_one_letter_code
_entity_poly.pdbx_strand_id
1 'polypeptide(L)'
;MAEVFEVAEPTAPLRQAPSPDAPLDTEALKGERVSVYETEEGWARGKLEADGYMGFLPARALRAPGAPPTHKVAALRTLVFPGPSIKLPPLEALPLGARLAVARMEPPFAVAAGGGCVPARHLASLDEKESDFVAVAERFLGAPYLWGGKTSLGLDCSGLVQVALNACGIPCPRDSHMQERTLGRTLSLDLAQLRRGDLLFWNRHVAIVRDEASLVHANAFHMAVSFEPIAAAIARIRAAGSEVTSMRRLDLPE
;
A
#
# COMPACT_ATOMS: atom_id res chain seq x y z
N MET A 1 25.65 13.90 -0.50
CA MET A 1 24.30 14.51 -0.46
C MET A 1 23.35 13.51 -1.08
N ALA A 2 22.11 13.39 -0.59
CA ALA A 2 21.15 12.47 -1.20
C ALA A 2 20.70 13.01 -2.57
N GLU A 3 20.60 12.14 -3.56
CA GLU A 3 20.04 12.44 -4.88
C GLU A 3 18.62 11.87 -4.98
N VAL A 4 17.70 12.61 -5.60
CA VAL A 4 16.31 12.21 -5.71
C VAL A 4 16.06 11.44 -7.00
N PHE A 5 15.53 10.23 -6.87
CA PHE A 5 15.13 9.35 -7.96
C PHE A 5 13.61 9.12 -7.97
N GLU A 6 13.13 8.53 -9.07
CA GLU A 6 11.77 8.03 -9.23
C GLU A 6 11.78 6.51 -9.44
N VAL A 7 10.81 5.82 -8.84
CA VAL A 7 10.56 4.40 -9.15
C VAL A 7 9.98 4.28 -10.56
N ALA A 8 10.68 3.58 -11.44
CA ALA A 8 10.34 3.40 -12.85
C ALA A 8 9.51 2.13 -13.10
N GLU A 9 9.75 1.07 -12.33
CA GLU A 9 9.03 -0.21 -12.42
C GLU A 9 7.66 -0.11 -11.72
N PRO A 10 6.66 -0.96 -12.07
CA PRO A 10 5.36 -0.98 -11.39
C PRO A 10 5.46 -1.06 -9.87
N THR A 11 6.36 -1.92 -9.40
CA THR A 11 6.77 -2.09 -8.01
C THR A 11 8.27 -2.34 -7.95
N ALA A 12 8.91 -1.89 -6.87
CA ALA A 12 10.32 -2.19 -6.59
C ALA A 12 10.46 -2.66 -5.13
N PRO A 13 11.12 -3.79 -4.86
CA PRO A 13 11.31 -4.26 -3.48
C PRO A 13 12.28 -3.34 -2.72
N LEU A 14 11.96 -3.03 -1.47
CA LEU A 14 12.86 -2.40 -0.51
C LEU A 14 13.25 -3.45 0.55
N ARG A 15 14.53 -3.78 0.60
CA ARG A 15 15.06 -4.91 1.39
C ARG A 15 15.99 -4.46 2.50
N GLN A 16 16.22 -5.36 3.47
CA GLN A 16 17.11 -5.13 4.62
C GLN A 16 18.59 -5.07 4.24
N ALA A 17 18.99 -5.70 3.14
CA ALA A 17 20.37 -5.76 2.67
C ALA A 17 20.42 -5.70 1.12
N PRO A 18 21.57 -5.31 0.52
CA PRO A 18 21.74 -5.23 -0.93
C PRO A 18 21.92 -6.62 -1.55
N SER A 19 20.91 -7.48 -1.43
CA SER A 19 20.90 -8.84 -1.94
C SER A 19 19.50 -9.25 -2.40
N PRO A 20 19.38 -10.00 -3.52
CA PRO A 20 18.08 -10.46 -4.00
C PRO A 20 17.36 -11.38 -3.00
N ASP A 21 18.13 -12.07 -2.15
CA ASP A 21 17.64 -13.02 -1.16
C ASP A 21 17.38 -12.38 0.21
N ALA A 22 17.73 -11.10 0.38
CA ALA A 22 17.50 -10.39 1.64
C ALA A 22 15.99 -10.26 1.92
N PRO A 23 15.57 -10.30 3.21
CA PRO A 23 14.17 -10.10 3.58
C PRO A 23 13.60 -8.81 3.00
N LEU A 24 12.35 -8.89 2.54
CA LEU A 24 11.57 -7.75 2.09
C LEU A 24 11.01 -7.00 3.31
N ASP A 25 11.20 -5.68 3.35
CA ASP A 25 10.56 -4.84 4.38
C ASP A 25 9.31 -4.15 3.83
N THR A 26 9.40 -3.63 2.60
CA THR A 26 8.28 -2.98 1.92
C THR A 26 8.49 -2.97 0.41
N GLU A 27 7.53 -2.43 -0.34
CA GLU A 27 7.70 -2.14 -1.76
C GLU A 27 7.61 -0.62 -2.00
N ALA A 28 8.24 -0.14 -3.06
CA ALA A 28 8.04 1.18 -3.62
C ALA A 28 7.19 1.05 -4.89
N LEU A 29 6.30 2.01 -5.13
CA LEU A 29 5.39 1.99 -6.28
C LEU A 29 5.88 2.93 -7.37
N LYS A 30 5.56 2.61 -8.63
CA LYS A 30 5.87 3.48 -9.78
C LYS A 30 5.49 4.93 -9.50
N GLY A 31 6.41 5.85 -9.78
CA GLY A 31 6.23 7.29 -9.59
C GLY A 31 6.43 7.79 -8.15
N GLU A 32 6.68 6.91 -7.17
CA GLU A 32 7.17 7.34 -5.85
C GLU A 32 8.60 7.91 -5.97
N ARG A 33 8.92 8.88 -5.10
CA ARG A 33 10.24 9.49 -5.01
C ARG A 33 11.08 8.79 -3.96
N VAL A 34 12.37 8.63 -4.25
CA VAL A 34 13.35 8.00 -3.36
C VAL A 34 14.57 8.90 -3.25
N SER A 35 14.94 9.29 -2.03
CA SER A 35 16.25 9.89 -1.75
C SER A 35 17.30 8.79 -1.65
N VAL A 36 18.22 8.71 -2.61
CA VAL A 36 19.31 7.74 -2.66
C VAL A 36 20.57 8.35 -2.08
N TYR A 37 21.20 7.62 -1.17
CA TYR A 37 22.41 8.08 -0.45
C TYR A 37 23.69 7.47 -1.01
N GLU A 38 23.61 6.23 -1.50
CA GLU A 38 24.71 5.45 -2.07
C GLU A 38 24.15 4.46 -3.09
N THR A 39 24.95 4.13 -4.08
CA THR A 39 24.67 3.07 -5.06
C THR A 39 25.92 2.24 -5.25
N GLU A 40 25.80 0.94 -5.04
CA GLU A 40 26.91 -0.02 -5.11
C GLU A 40 26.39 -1.35 -5.66
N GLU A 41 27.12 -1.95 -6.59
CA GLU A 41 26.84 -3.29 -7.16
C GLU A 41 25.38 -3.51 -7.62
N GLY A 42 24.74 -2.48 -8.18
CA GLY A 42 23.36 -2.56 -8.68
C GLY A 42 22.27 -2.39 -7.62
N TRP A 43 22.64 -2.00 -6.40
CA TRP A 43 21.74 -1.66 -5.30
C TRP A 43 21.86 -0.19 -4.93
N ALA A 44 20.73 0.41 -4.58
CA ALA A 44 20.64 1.77 -4.07
C ALA A 44 20.15 1.73 -2.62
N ARG A 45 20.92 2.27 -1.66
CA ARG A 45 20.39 2.52 -0.31
C ARG A 45 19.64 3.84 -0.35
N GLY A 46 18.33 3.75 -0.11
CA GLY A 46 17.43 4.88 -0.30
C GLY A 46 16.36 4.97 0.77
N LYS A 47 15.79 6.16 0.88
CA LYS A 47 14.63 6.47 1.72
C LYS A 47 13.45 6.85 0.85
N LEU A 48 12.32 6.18 1.03
CA LEU A 48 11.06 6.53 0.37
C LEU A 48 10.58 7.88 0.92
N GLU A 49 10.28 8.83 0.04
CA GLU A 49 9.82 10.16 0.45
C GLU A 49 8.39 10.13 1.04
N ALA A 50 7.59 9.12 0.67
CA ALA A 50 6.19 9.04 1.04
C ALA A 50 5.96 8.75 2.54
N ASP A 51 6.78 7.89 3.13
CA ASP A 51 6.65 7.43 4.52
C ASP A 51 7.96 7.45 5.31
N GLY A 52 9.08 7.82 4.66
CA GLY A 52 10.39 7.87 5.28
C GLY A 52 11.06 6.51 5.47
N TYR A 53 10.50 5.41 4.93
CA TYR A 53 11.08 4.08 5.09
C TYR A 53 12.43 3.97 4.36
N MET A 54 13.42 3.36 5.00
CA MET A 54 14.78 3.25 4.45
C MET A 54 15.15 1.78 4.23
N GLY A 55 15.87 1.49 3.15
CA GLY A 55 16.38 0.16 2.83
C GLY A 55 17.13 0.14 1.51
N PHE A 56 17.25 -1.05 0.92
CA PHE A 56 17.97 -1.28 -0.34
C PHE A 56 16.99 -1.61 -1.47
N LEU A 57 17.05 -0.85 -2.57
CA LEU A 57 16.31 -1.11 -3.80
C LEU A 57 17.26 -1.57 -4.91
N PRO A 58 16.79 -2.35 -5.90
CA PRO A 58 17.51 -2.53 -7.15
C PRO A 58 17.68 -1.17 -7.86
N ALA A 59 18.92 -0.76 -8.14
CA ALA A 59 19.19 0.52 -8.79
C ALA A 59 18.56 0.62 -10.19
N ARG A 60 18.39 -0.52 -10.88
CA ARG A 60 17.69 -0.60 -12.18
C ARG A 60 16.22 -0.18 -12.13
N ALA A 61 15.59 -0.27 -10.96
CA ALA A 61 14.19 0.11 -10.77
C ALA A 61 14.02 1.63 -10.60
N LEU A 62 15.13 2.38 -10.53
CA LEU A 62 15.17 3.82 -10.32
C LEU A 62 15.57 4.54 -11.60
N ARG A 63 15.03 5.76 -11.77
CA ARG A 63 15.41 6.68 -12.85
C ARG A 63 15.43 8.12 -12.36
N ALA A 64 16.07 9.00 -13.12
CA ALA A 64 15.95 10.43 -12.89
C ALA A 64 14.46 10.87 -12.92
N PRO A 65 14.02 11.76 -12.02
CA PRO A 65 12.65 12.27 -12.01
C PRO A 65 12.18 12.76 -13.37
N GLY A 66 11.05 12.21 -13.84
CA GLY A 66 10.38 12.69 -15.05
C GLY A 66 9.46 13.88 -14.77
N ALA A 67 8.52 14.11 -15.69
CA ALA A 67 7.42 15.05 -15.46
C ALA A 67 6.70 14.75 -14.13
N PRO A 68 6.33 15.77 -13.33
CA PRO A 68 5.63 15.56 -12.08
C PRO A 68 4.34 14.75 -12.30
N PRO A 69 4.04 13.77 -11.43
CA PRO A 69 2.79 13.03 -11.54
C PRO A 69 1.61 13.97 -11.36
N THR A 70 0.55 13.73 -12.13
CA THR A 70 -0.72 14.48 -12.05
C THR A 70 -1.88 13.59 -11.61
N HIS A 71 -1.73 12.28 -11.77
CA HIS A 71 -2.74 11.29 -11.45
C HIS A 71 -2.14 10.12 -10.68
N LYS A 72 -3.01 9.38 -10.00
CA LYS A 72 -2.74 8.09 -9.39
C LYS A 72 -3.69 7.04 -9.92
N VAL A 73 -3.27 5.78 -9.87
CA VAL A 73 -4.16 4.64 -10.11
C VAL A 73 -5.11 4.51 -8.91
N ALA A 74 -6.42 4.51 -9.18
CA ALA A 74 -7.50 4.38 -8.20
C ALA A 74 -8.17 2.99 -8.23
N ALA A 75 -8.00 2.22 -9.31
CA ALA A 75 -8.34 0.81 -9.32
C ALA A 75 -7.31 -0.02 -8.53
N LEU A 76 -7.69 -1.21 -8.04
CA LEU A 76 -6.73 -2.15 -7.41
C LEU A 76 -5.49 -2.41 -8.26
N ARG A 77 -5.72 -2.48 -9.58
CA ARG A 77 -4.71 -2.63 -10.60
C ARG A 77 -5.27 -2.17 -11.94
N THR A 78 -4.40 -1.59 -12.77
CA THR A 78 -4.72 -1.23 -14.14
C THR A 78 -3.65 -1.75 -15.09
N LEU A 79 -3.98 -1.83 -16.37
CA LEU A 79 -3.06 -2.23 -17.44
C LEU A 79 -2.68 -1.01 -18.26
N VAL A 80 -1.40 -0.90 -18.59
CA VAL A 80 -0.89 0.10 -19.54
C VAL A 80 -0.77 -0.56 -20.90
N PHE A 81 -1.36 0.05 -21.92
CA PHE A 81 -1.35 -0.45 -23.29
C PHE A 81 -0.45 0.43 -24.18
N PRO A 82 0.16 -0.10 -25.25
CA PRO A 82 0.97 0.72 -26.16
C PRO A 82 0.15 1.72 -26.98
N GLY A 83 -1.18 1.56 -27.03
CA GLY A 83 -2.12 2.47 -27.67
C GLY A 83 -3.51 2.40 -27.03
N PRO A 84 -4.49 3.21 -27.47
CA PRO A 84 -5.81 3.32 -26.84
C PRO A 84 -6.73 2.14 -27.22
N SER A 85 -6.29 0.91 -26.92
CA SER A 85 -7.05 -0.30 -27.21
C SER A 85 -6.74 -1.39 -26.19
N ILE A 86 -7.79 -1.92 -25.56
CA ILE A 86 -7.71 -3.04 -24.61
C ILE A 86 -7.32 -4.37 -25.27
N LYS A 87 -7.31 -4.43 -26.61
CA LYS A 87 -6.95 -5.63 -27.38
C LYS A 87 -5.44 -5.76 -27.61
N LEU A 88 -4.67 -4.70 -27.31
CA LEU A 88 -3.22 -4.72 -27.44
C LEU A 88 -2.60 -5.46 -26.24
N PRO A 89 -1.42 -6.10 -26.42
CA PRO A 89 -0.71 -6.69 -25.29
C PRO A 89 -0.31 -5.58 -24.31
N PRO A 90 -0.64 -5.70 -23.01
CA PRO A 90 -0.26 -4.69 -22.03
C PRO A 90 1.26 -4.65 -21.85
N LEU A 91 1.80 -3.45 -21.69
CA LEU A 91 3.21 -3.18 -21.42
C LEU A 91 3.58 -3.49 -19.97
N GLU A 92 2.70 -3.10 -19.05
CA GLU A 92 2.88 -3.28 -17.60
C GLU A 92 1.52 -3.23 -16.89
N ALA A 93 1.50 -3.69 -15.63
CA ALA A 93 0.34 -3.63 -14.75
C ALA A 93 0.67 -2.78 -13.53
N LEU A 94 -0.07 -1.69 -13.32
CA LEU A 94 0.20 -0.73 -12.25
C LEU A 94 -0.75 -0.97 -11.07
N PRO A 95 -0.24 -1.03 -9.83
CA PRO A 95 -1.07 -1.22 -8.63
C PRO A 95 -1.79 0.07 -8.21
N LEU A 96 -2.79 -0.06 -7.34
CA LEU A 96 -3.41 1.05 -6.62
C LEU A 96 -2.33 1.98 -6.01
N GLY A 97 -2.48 3.29 -6.21
CA GLY A 97 -1.55 4.30 -5.67
C GLY A 97 -0.33 4.59 -6.54
N ALA A 98 -0.04 3.78 -7.57
CA ALA A 98 1.01 4.11 -8.55
C ALA A 98 0.71 5.47 -9.21
N ARG A 99 1.75 6.28 -9.42
CA ARG A 99 1.63 7.68 -9.86
C ARG A 99 2.12 7.85 -11.28
N LEU A 100 1.40 8.64 -12.06
CA LEU A 100 1.69 8.91 -13.47
C LEU A 100 1.53 10.39 -13.78
N ALA A 101 2.42 10.91 -14.63
CA ALA A 101 2.16 12.15 -15.34
C ALA A 101 1.25 11.83 -16.54
N VAL A 102 0.03 12.34 -16.54
CA VAL A 102 -0.91 12.22 -17.68
C VAL A 102 -0.71 13.42 -18.59
N ALA A 103 -0.38 13.17 -19.85
CA ALA A 103 -0.20 14.20 -20.87
C ALA A 103 -1.53 14.66 -21.49
N ARG A 104 -2.47 13.73 -21.65
CA ARG A 104 -3.80 13.99 -22.20
C ARG A 104 -4.83 12.99 -21.68
N MET A 105 -6.03 13.48 -21.46
CA MET A 105 -7.18 12.67 -21.08
C MET A 105 -8.09 12.54 -22.32
N GLU A 106 -8.20 11.33 -22.88
CA GLU A 106 -8.94 11.03 -24.11
C GLU A 106 -9.84 9.79 -23.88
N PRO A 107 -10.94 9.94 -23.12
CA PRO A 107 -11.79 8.81 -22.75
C PRO A 107 -12.16 7.94 -23.97
N PRO A 108 -12.05 6.60 -23.87
CA PRO A 108 -11.96 5.83 -22.63
C PRO A 108 -10.54 5.66 -22.05
N PHE A 109 -9.52 6.28 -22.62
CA PHE A 109 -8.12 6.17 -22.17
C PHE A 109 -7.54 7.50 -21.69
N ALA A 110 -6.50 7.42 -20.89
CA ALA A 110 -5.58 8.50 -20.59
C ALA A 110 -4.22 8.14 -21.20
N VAL A 111 -3.49 9.12 -21.72
CA VAL A 111 -2.15 8.88 -22.25
C VAL A 111 -1.11 9.44 -21.29
N ALA A 112 -0.21 8.59 -20.82
CA ALA A 112 0.86 8.98 -19.93
C ALA A 112 1.97 9.72 -20.69
N ALA A 113 2.60 10.70 -20.04
CA ALA A 113 3.69 11.48 -20.62
C ALA A 113 4.92 10.63 -20.95
N GLY A 114 5.14 9.53 -20.20
CA GLY A 114 6.18 8.53 -20.47
C GLY A 114 5.83 7.53 -21.58
N GLY A 115 4.69 7.72 -22.27
CA GLY A 115 4.13 6.77 -23.22
C GLY A 115 3.17 5.78 -22.57
N GLY A 116 2.37 5.12 -23.40
CA GLY A 116 1.34 4.17 -22.98
C GLY A 116 -0.01 4.82 -22.65
N CYS A 117 -1.05 4.01 -22.76
CA CYS A 117 -2.45 4.38 -22.56
C CYS A 117 -3.03 3.55 -21.41
N VAL A 118 -3.72 4.22 -20.47
CA VAL A 118 -4.36 3.58 -19.31
C VAL A 118 -5.86 3.82 -19.40
N PRO A 119 -6.75 2.85 -19.08
CA PRO A 119 -8.17 3.13 -18.98
C PRO A 119 -8.44 4.32 -18.05
N ALA A 120 -9.05 5.39 -18.57
CA ALA A 120 -9.20 6.67 -17.86
C ALA A 120 -9.95 6.50 -16.53
N ARG A 121 -10.97 5.63 -16.51
CA ARG A 121 -11.76 5.30 -15.31
C ARG A 121 -10.98 4.60 -14.18
N HIS A 122 -9.74 4.16 -14.43
CA HIS A 122 -8.89 3.56 -13.41
C HIS A 122 -7.95 4.59 -12.76
N LEU A 123 -7.97 5.84 -13.22
CA LEU A 123 -7.16 6.93 -12.70
C LEU A 123 -8.02 7.91 -11.91
N ALA A 124 -7.41 8.53 -10.91
CA ALA A 124 -7.94 9.68 -10.20
C ALA A 124 -6.87 10.78 -10.18
N SER A 125 -7.28 12.04 -9.98
CA SER A 125 -6.32 13.11 -9.71
C SER A 125 -5.56 12.83 -8.41
N LEU A 126 -4.38 13.44 -8.21
CA LEU A 126 -3.62 13.21 -6.97
C LEU A 126 -4.39 13.65 -5.71
N ASP A 127 -5.18 14.72 -5.83
CA ASP A 127 -5.92 15.36 -4.74
C ASP A 127 -7.24 14.66 -4.41
N GLU A 128 -7.74 13.81 -5.31
CA GLU A 128 -8.95 13.02 -5.08
C GLU A 128 -8.72 11.97 -4.01
N LYS A 129 -9.62 11.87 -3.04
CA LYS A 129 -9.51 10.97 -1.89
C LYS A 129 -10.69 10.03 -1.88
N GLU A 130 -10.42 8.76 -1.62
CA GLU A 130 -11.45 7.82 -1.24
C GLU A 130 -12.08 8.26 0.10
N SER A 131 -13.37 8.05 0.27
CA SER A 131 -14.11 8.51 1.46
C SER A 131 -14.09 7.50 2.61
N ASP A 132 -13.83 6.23 2.33
CA ASP A 132 -13.85 5.14 3.30
C ASP A 132 -12.68 4.18 3.08
N PHE A 133 -11.68 4.23 3.95
CA PHE A 133 -10.50 3.37 3.86
C PHE A 133 -10.85 1.90 4.15
N VAL A 134 -11.91 1.63 4.92
CA VAL A 134 -12.37 0.26 5.15
C VAL A 134 -12.92 -0.32 3.85
N ALA A 135 -13.68 0.47 3.08
CA ALA A 135 -14.14 0.06 1.75
C ALA A 135 -12.96 -0.15 0.77
N VAL A 136 -11.90 0.65 0.86
CA VAL A 136 -10.66 0.41 0.10
C VAL A 136 -10.00 -0.91 0.49
N ALA A 137 -9.87 -1.19 1.80
CA ALA A 137 -9.30 -2.43 2.29
C ALA A 137 -10.11 -3.67 1.84
N GLU A 138 -11.45 -3.58 1.87
CA GLU A 138 -12.35 -4.64 1.41
C GLU A 138 -12.16 -5.00 -0.07
N ARG A 139 -11.73 -4.05 -0.93
CA ARG A 139 -11.41 -4.34 -2.34
C ARG A 139 -10.31 -5.41 -2.47
N PHE A 140 -9.42 -5.53 -1.49
CA PHE A 140 -8.33 -6.50 -1.51
C PHE A 140 -8.72 -7.91 -1.06
N LEU A 141 -9.99 -8.18 -0.74
CA LEU A 141 -10.45 -9.50 -0.31
C LEU A 141 -9.93 -10.61 -1.25
N GLY A 142 -9.24 -11.60 -0.67
CA GLY A 142 -8.64 -12.72 -1.39
C GLY A 142 -7.24 -12.45 -1.99
N ALA A 143 -6.71 -11.22 -1.92
CA ALA A 143 -5.32 -10.96 -2.28
C ALA A 143 -4.39 -11.78 -1.36
N PRO A 144 -3.32 -12.40 -1.87
CA PRO A 144 -2.47 -13.30 -1.08
C PRO A 144 -1.68 -12.53 -0.02
N TYR A 145 -1.38 -13.21 1.09
CA TYR A 145 -0.49 -12.68 2.10
C TYR A 145 0.96 -12.72 1.60
N LEU A 146 1.64 -11.57 1.63
CA LEU A 146 3.05 -11.44 1.32
C LEU A 146 3.69 -10.54 2.38
N TRP A 147 4.63 -11.08 3.16
CA TRP A 147 5.44 -10.27 4.06
C TRP A 147 6.14 -9.16 3.29
N GLY A 148 6.01 -7.91 3.73
CA GLY A 148 6.56 -6.73 3.05
C GLY A 148 5.69 -6.22 1.88
N GLY A 149 4.64 -6.93 1.48
CA GLY A 149 3.82 -6.57 0.32
C GLY A 149 2.88 -5.37 0.55
N LYS A 150 2.63 -4.59 -0.50
CA LYS A 150 1.70 -3.45 -0.52
C LYS A 150 0.77 -3.41 -1.74
N THR A 151 0.56 -4.53 -2.44
CA THR A 151 -0.23 -4.54 -3.69
C THR A 151 -1.25 -5.66 -3.78
N SER A 152 -2.16 -5.58 -4.76
CA SER A 152 -3.15 -6.65 -5.00
C SER A 152 -2.56 -8.02 -5.35
N LEU A 153 -1.24 -8.11 -5.61
CA LEU A 153 -0.51 -9.35 -5.83
C LEU A 153 0.14 -9.92 -4.56
N GLY A 154 0.11 -9.17 -3.46
CA GLY A 154 0.73 -9.54 -2.20
C GLY A 154 0.68 -8.39 -1.19
N LEU A 155 0.09 -8.63 -0.02
CA LEU A 155 -0.04 -7.67 1.07
C LEU A 155 0.29 -8.32 2.42
N ASP A 156 0.90 -7.56 3.33
CA ASP A 156 0.89 -7.90 4.75
C ASP A 156 -0.11 -7.06 5.53
N CYS A 157 -0.22 -7.34 6.83
CA CYS A 157 -1.22 -6.74 7.71
C CYS A 157 -1.15 -5.21 7.73
N SER A 158 0.04 -4.65 7.93
CA SER A 158 0.24 -3.20 8.02
C SER A 158 0.29 -2.54 6.65
N GLY A 159 0.68 -3.26 5.60
CA GLY A 159 0.59 -2.83 4.20
C GLY A 159 -0.85 -2.61 3.75
N LEU A 160 -1.78 -3.49 4.16
CA LEU A 160 -3.22 -3.30 3.91
C LEU A 160 -3.74 -1.99 4.54
N VAL A 161 -3.42 -1.76 5.82
CA VAL A 161 -3.80 -0.53 6.53
C VAL A 161 -3.18 0.70 5.86
N GLN A 162 -1.89 0.64 5.52
CA GLN A 162 -1.17 1.75 4.89
C GLN A 162 -1.77 2.12 3.53
N VAL A 163 -2.00 1.15 2.65
CA VAL A 163 -2.56 1.38 1.31
C VAL A 163 -3.97 1.95 1.40
N ALA A 164 -4.81 1.41 2.29
CA ALA A 164 -6.17 1.88 2.49
C ALA A 164 -6.23 3.34 2.98
N LEU A 165 -5.42 3.68 3.99
CA LEU A 165 -5.36 5.04 4.53
C LEU A 165 -4.78 6.04 3.52
N ASN A 166 -3.71 5.67 2.83
CA ASN A 166 -3.10 6.52 1.81
C ASN A 166 -4.08 6.82 0.64
N ALA A 167 -4.95 5.88 0.27
CA ALA A 167 -5.99 6.11 -0.74
C ALA A 167 -7.01 7.19 -0.32
N CYS A 168 -7.25 7.31 0.99
CA CYS A 168 -8.09 8.36 1.59
C CYS A 168 -7.30 9.64 1.95
N GLY A 169 -6.02 9.71 1.58
CA GLY A 169 -5.15 10.85 1.88
C GLY A 169 -4.74 10.97 3.35
N ILE A 170 -4.80 9.87 4.11
CA ILE A 170 -4.38 9.81 5.51
C ILE A 170 -2.98 9.20 5.57
N PRO A 171 -1.95 9.94 6.00
CA PRO A 171 -0.59 9.40 6.12
C PRO A 171 -0.54 8.24 7.12
N CYS A 172 0.10 7.15 6.72
CA CYS A 172 0.22 5.96 7.54
C CYS A 172 1.65 5.40 7.50
N PRO A 173 2.29 5.17 8.66
CA PRO A 173 3.55 4.44 8.74
C PRO A 173 3.42 3.02 8.17
N ARG A 174 4.53 2.44 7.74
CA ARG A 174 4.56 1.12 7.11
C ARG A 174 4.37 -0.05 8.09
N ASP A 175 4.95 0.06 9.28
CA ASP A 175 5.01 -1.05 10.23
C ASP A 175 3.90 -0.97 11.29
N SER A 176 3.31 -2.11 11.62
CA SER A 176 2.22 -2.21 12.61
C SER A 176 2.57 -1.61 13.97
N HIS A 177 3.80 -1.78 14.45
CA HIS A 177 4.23 -1.19 15.73
C HIS A 177 4.33 0.35 15.69
N MET A 178 4.67 0.94 14.53
CA MET A 178 4.64 2.39 14.34
C MET A 178 3.20 2.89 14.21
N GLN A 179 2.37 2.15 13.47
CA GLN A 179 0.94 2.44 13.34
C GLN A 179 0.25 2.45 14.72
N GLU A 180 0.49 1.44 15.55
CA GLU A 180 -0.03 1.33 16.92
C GLU A 180 0.30 2.56 17.77
N ARG A 181 1.54 3.06 17.66
CA ARG A 181 2.03 4.19 18.45
C ARG A 181 1.49 5.55 17.98
N THR A 182 1.24 5.70 16.68
CA THR A 182 1.06 7.02 16.06
C THR A 182 -0.33 7.28 15.50
N LEU A 183 -1.09 6.24 15.11
CA LEU A 183 -2.39 6.43 14.48
C LEU A 183 -3.49 6.64 15.51
N GLY A 184 -4.24 7.74 15.40
CA GLY A 184 -5.46 7.97 16.16
C GLY A 184 -5.28 8.00 17.68
N ARG A 185 -6.38 7.81 18.40
CA ARG A 185 -6.41 7.74 19.87
C ARG A 185 -6.59 6.30 20.37
N THR A 186 -6.02 5.99 21.54
CA THR A 186 -6.24 4.71 22.21
C THR A 186 -7.68 4.58 22.72
N LEU A 187 -8.28 3.42 22.51
CA LEU A 187 -9.54 3.01 23.11
C LEU A 187 -9.31 2.07 24.29
N SER A 188 -10.33 1.95 25.15
CA SER A 188 -10.35 0.85 26.14
C SER A 188 -10.47 -0.50 25.41
N LEU A 189 -10.00 -1.59 26.02
CA LEU A 189 -10.08 -2.95 25.46
C LEU A 189 -11.49 -3.56 25.60
N ASP A 190 -12.53 -2.74 25.48
CA ASP A 190 -13.93 -3.13 25.48
C ASP A 190 -14.42 -3.30 24.03
N LEU A 191 -14.60 -4.55 23.63
CA LEU A 191 -15.02 -4.91 22.26
C LEU A 191 -16.39 -4.32 21.90
N ALA A 192 -17.25 -4.01 22.87
CA ALA A 192 -18.55 -3.40 22.63
C ALA A 192 -18.45 -1.94 22.13
N GLN A 193 -17.29 -1.29 22.27
CA GLN A 193 -17.06 0.09 21.82
C GLN A 193 -16.53 0.18 20.39
N LEU A 194 -16.19 -0.97 19.78
CA LEU A 194 -15.63 -1.02 18.44
C LEU A 194 -16.60 -0.46 17.41
N ARG A 195 -16.05 0.27 16.44
CA ARG A 195 -16.76 0.84 15.30
C ARG A 195 -15.98 0.54 14.03
N ARG A 196 -16.67 0.56 12.89
CA ARG A 196 -16.03 0.49 11.57
C ARG A 196 -14.88 1.49 11.49
N GLY A 197 -13.72 1.01 11.06
CA GLY A 197 -12.48 1.80 10.95
C GLY A 197 -11.62 1.82 12.20
N ASP A 198 -12.04 1.24 13.32
CA ASP A 198 -11.10 1.01 14.41
C ASP A 198 -10.03 0.00 14.00
N LEU A 199 -8.83 0.16 14.55
CA LEU A 199 -7.71 -0.74 14.34
C LEU A 199 -7.49 -1.58 15.60
N LEU A 200 -7.42 -2.90 15.43
CA LEU A 200 -7.02 -3.83 16.49
C LEU A 200 -5.58 -4.23 16.26
N PHE A 201 -4.75 -4.10 17.29
CA PHE A 201 -3.34 -4.47 17.25
C PHE A 201 -3.07 -5.68 18.14
N TRP A 202 -2.13 -6.49 17.68
CA TRP A 202 -1.46 -7.57 18.40
C TRP A 202 0.04 -7.38 18.23
N ASN A 203 0.84 -8.21 18.92
CA ASN A 203 2.28 -8.22 18.68
C ASN A 203 2.59 -8.55 17.20
N ARG A 204 3.08 -7.54 16.46
CA ARG A 204 3.42 -7.60 15.03
C ARG A 204 2.24 -7.85 14.07
N HIS A 205 0.99 -7.63 14.49
CA HIS A 205 -0.18 -7.80 13.62
C HIS A 205 -1.21 -6.68 13.82
N VAL A 206 -1.95 -6.35 12.77
CA VAL A 206 -3.00 -5.32 12.79
C VAL A 206 -4.18 -5.76 11.92
N ALA A 207 -5.39 -5.39 12.33
CA ALA A 207 -6.62 -5.58 11.57
C ALA A 207 -7.49 -4.32 11.62
N ILE A 208 -8.35 -4.16 10.61
CA ILE A 208 -9.34 -3.07 10.53
C ILE A 208 -10.70 -3.64 10.90
N VAL A 209 -11.40 -3.03 11.86
CA VAL A 209 -12.80 -3.34 12.15
C VAL A 209 -13.64 -2.96 10.94
N ARG A 210 -14.33 -3.95 10.40
CA ARG A 210 -15.17 -3.81 9.21
C ARG A 210 -16.57 -3.34 9.58
N ASP A 211 -17.14 -3.97 10.59
CA ASP A 211 -18.50 -3.74 11.10
C ASP A 211 -18.57 -4.23 12.56
N GLU A 212 -19.79 -4.32 13.12
CA GLU A 212 -20.02 -4.69 14.53
C GLU A 212 -19.46 -6.06 14.92
N ALA A 213 -19.31 -6.98 13.96
CA ALA A 213 -18.99 -8.37 14.26
C ALA A 213 -17.71 -8.87 13.56
N SER A 214 -17.23 -8.17 12.54
CA SER A 214 -16.14 -8.65 11.69
C SER A 214 -15.00 -7.63 11.50
N LEU A 215 -13.83 -8.17 11.21
CA LEU A 215 -12.64 -7.42 10.82
C LEU A 215 -12.15 -7.85 9.43
N VAL A 216 -11.38 -6.98 8.78
CA VAL A 216 -10.62 -7.28 7.57
C VAL A 216 -9.13 -7.16 7.86
N HIS A 217 -8.34 -8.13 7.40
CA HIS A 217 -6.88 -8.12 7.54
C HIS A 217 -6.19 -9.03 6.53
N ALA A 218 -4.97 -8.69 6.13
CA ALA A 218 -4.05 -9.64 5.51
C ALA A 218 -3.38 -10.47 6.60
N ASN A 219 -3.46 -11.79 6.56
CA ASN A 219 -2.92 -12.63 7.62
C ASN A 219 -2.30 -13.93 7.11
N ALA A 220 -1.27 -14.40 7.83
CA ALA A 220 -0.54 -15.62 7.51
C ALA A 220 -1.28 -16.92 7.89
N PHE A 221 -2.43 -16.85 8.56
CA PHE A 221 -3.24 -18.03 8.86
C PHE A 221 -4.06 -18.46 7.64
N HIS A 222 -4.76 -17.51 7.02
CA HIS A 222 -5.50 -17.72 5.76
C HIS A 222 -4.63 -17.55 4.52
N MET A 223 -3.39 -17.06 4.68
CA MET A 223 -2.47 -16.69 3.58
C MET A 223 -3.10 -15.73 2.57
N ALA A 224 -4.01 -14.87 3.04
CA ALA A 224 -4.76 -13.92 2.22
C ALA A 224 -5.30 -12.75 3.05
N VAL A 225 -5.81 -11.73 2.36
CA VAL A 225 -6.77 -10.77 2.92
C VAL A 225 -8.10 -11.49 3.11
N SER A 226 -8.60 -11.54 4.34
CA SER A 226 -9.85 -12.21 4.69
C SER A 226 -10.71 -11.37 5.63
N PHE A 227 -12.00 -11.66 5.63
CA PHE A 227 -12.90 -11.25 6.70
C PHE A 227 -12.95 -12.34 7.76
N GLU A 228 -12.90 -11.96 9.03
CA GLU A 228 -13.09 -12.87 10.16
C GLU A 228 -14.01 -12.26 11.20
N PRO A 229 -14.85 -13.06 11.88
CA PRO A 229 -15.54 -12.60 13.08
C PRO A 229 -14.51 -12.15 14.13
N ILE A 230 -14.69 -10.98 14.73
CA ILE A 230 -13.75 -10.36 15.69
C ILE A 230 -13.44 -11.33 16.83
N ALA A 231 -14.49 -11.92 17.44
CA ALA A 231 -14.33 -12.86 18.54
C ALA A 231 -13.54 -14.12 18.14
N ALA A 232 -13.77 -14.64 16.92
CA ALA A 232 -13.07 -15.82 16.42
C ALA A 232 -11.60 -15.52 16.12
N ALA A 233 -11.30 -14.37 15.51
CA ALA A 233 -9.94 -13.92 15.25
C ALA A 233 -9.16 -13.73 16.55
N ILE A 234 -9.75 -13.05 17.56
CA ILE A 234 -9.13 -12.87 18.87
C ILE A 234 -8.83 -14.22 19.53
N ALA A 235 -9.80 -15.13 19.57
CA ALA A 235 -9.62 -16.45 20.18
C ALA A 235 -8.53 -17.26 19.47
N ARG A 236 -8.50 -17.24 18.13
CA ARG A 236 -7.52 -17.94 17.31
C ARG A 236 -6.11 -17.38 17.51
N ILE A 237 -5.95 -16.06 17.49
CA ILE A 237 -4.64 -15.40 17.65
C ILE A 237 -4.11 -15.59 19.08
N ARG A 238 -5.01 -15.57 20.08
CA ARG A 238 -4.69 -15.95 21.47
C ARG A 238 -4.17 -17.38 21.56
N ALA A 239 -4.84 -18.33 20.91
CA ALA A 239 -4.39 -19.72 20.88
C ALA A 239 -3.01 -19.89 20.21
N ALA A 240 -2.62 -18.97 19.32
CA ALA A 240 -1.29 -18.88 18.73
C ALA A 240 -0.28 -18.09 19.58
N GLY A 241 -0.65 -17.64 20.79
CA GLY A 241 0.25 -17.00 21.76
C GLY A 241 0.32 -15.48 21.67
N SER A 242 -0.66 -14.81 21.04
CA SER A 242 -0.69 -13.34 21.00
C SER A 242 -2.05 -12.77 21.43
N GLU A 243 -2.01 -11.79 22.34
CA GLU A 243 -3.20 -11.06 22.82
C GLU A 243 -3.35 -9.71 22.11
N VAL A 244 -4.57 -9.16 22.13
CA VAL A 244 -4.80 -7.79 21.67
C VAL A 244 -4.00 -6.85 22.56
N THR A 245 -3.10 -6.06 21.96
CA THR A 245 -2.25 -5.11 22.67
C THR A 245 -2.90 -3.74 22.79
N SER A 246 -3.62 -3.31 21.75
CA SER A 246 -4.33 -2.04 21.75
C SER A 246 -5.46 -1.99 20.73
N MET A 247 -6.36 -1.03 20.93
CA MET A 247 -7.39 -0.63 19.98
C MET A 247 -7.21 0.87 19.71
N ARG A 248 -7.26 1.27 18.43
CA ARG A 248 -7.04 2.66 18.01
C ARG A 248 -8.18 3.14 17.13
N ARG A 249 -8.62 4.38 17.34
CA ARG A 249 -9.61 5.06 16.49
C ARG A 249 -8.99 6.29 15.85
N LEU A 250 -9.07 6.39 14.53
CA LEU A 250 -8.66 7.58 13.80
C LEU A 250 -9.64 8.73 14.03
N ASP A 251 -9.11 9.93 14.25
CA ASP A 251 -9.90 11.16 14.33
C ASP A 251 -10.08 11.70 12.90
N LEU A 252 -10.98 11.06 12.15
CA LEU A 252 -11.31 11.49 10.79
C LEU A 252 -12.32 12.65 10.85
N PRO A 253 -12.16 13.71 10.03
CA PRO A 253 -13.21 14.71 9.89
C PRO A 253 -14.47 14.05 9.31
N GLU A 254 -15.62 14.38 9.89
CA GLU A 254 -16.95 13.97 9.38
C GLU A 254 -17.23 14.51 7.98
#